data_AF-A0A401Z345-F1
#
_entry.id   AF-A0A401Z345-F1
#
_cell.length_a   1.000
_cell.length_b   1.000
_cell.length_c   1.000
_cell.angle_alpha   90.00
_cell.angle_beta   90.00
_cell.angle_gamma   90.00
#
_symmetry.space_group_name_H-M   'P 1'
#
loop_
_entity.id
_entity.type
_entity.pdbx_description
1 polymer ?
#
loop_
_entity_poly.entity_id
_entity_poly.type
_entity_poly.pdbx_seq_one_letter_code
_entity_poly.pdbx_strand_id
1 'polypeptide(L)'
;MSSSSGIPASDDSVQPIPLSPTGTPLTLEDISAPGGCGDGCGCAGGGIDIDADLLDAFVTEQVLLRLESEPAFLAHSIAALVAADEIDAELAEEIEELESDPVLLLDVLGATRQTLPEMESDAVVLLFRYVIDHVALGPEELPLEDRVQIEWRVPPIER
;
A
#
# COMPACT_ATOMS: atom_id res chain seq x y z
N MET A 1 28.16 -63.86 -17.56
CA MET A 1 28.68 -63.20 -18.77
C MET A 1 28.11 -61.80 -18.81
N SER A 2 28.99 -60.80 -18.85
CA SER A 2 28.70 -59.37 -18.79
C SER A 2 27.83 -58.87 -19.94
N SER A 3 27.06 -57.80 -19.70
CA SER A 3 27.02 -56.64 -20.59
C SER A 3 26.34 -55.43 -19.92
N SER A 4 26.98 -54.28 -20.11
CA SER A 4 26.69 -52.93 -19.63
C SER A 4 25.44 -52.27 -20.23
N SER A 5 25.13 -51.09 -19.66
CA SER A 5 24.43 -49.90 -20.20
C SER A 5 23.06 -49.71 -19.58
N GLY A 6 22.64 -48.54 -19.12
CA GLY A 6 23.21 -47.19 -19.09
C GLY A 6 22.11 -46.31 -18.49
N ILE A 7 22.47 -45.38 -17.61
CA ILE A 7 21.54 -44.36 -17.08
C ILE A 7 21.37 -43.29 -18.16
N PRO A 8 20.15 -42.78 -18.36
CA PRO A 8 19.98 -41.34 -18.15
C PRO A 8 18.87 -41.04 -17.15
N ALA A 9 19.20 -40.11 -16.25
CA ALA A 9 18.28 -39.45 -15.35
C ALA A 9 17.30 -38.60 -16.17
N SER A 10 16.02 -38.67 -15.83
CA SER A 10 15.06 -37.61 -16.11
C SER A 10 14.53 -37.17 -14.75
N ASP A 11 15.18 -36.14 -14.25
CA ASP A 11 14.69 -35.29 -13.18
C ASP A 11 13.54 -34.46 -13.78
N ASP A 12 12.31 -34.80 -13.41
CA ASP A 12 11.15 -33.93 -13.60
C ASP A 12 10.57 -33.65 -12.20
N SER A 13 11.39 -32.97 -11.39
CA SER A 13 10.90 -32.32 -10.19
C SER A 13 10.42 -30.92 -10.59
N VAL A 14 9.17 -30.81 -11.06
CA VAL A 14 8.48 -29.52 -11.08
C VAL A 14 8.22 -29.13 -9.62
N GLN A 15 9.18 -28.42 -9.02
CA GLN A 15 8.98 -27.78 -7.74
C GLN A 15 8.14 -26.51 -7.94
N PRO A 16 7.10 -26.28 -7.13
CA PRO A 16 6.44 -24.98 -7.12
C PRO A 16 7.45 -23.91 -6.70
N ILE A 17 7.55 -22.88 -7.52
CA ILE A 17 8.34 -21.68 -7.27
C ILE A 17 7.81 -21.05 -5.98
N PRO A 18 8.61 -20.85 -4.92
CA PRO A 18 8.16 -20.05 -3.79
C PRO A 18 8.01 -18.61 -4.28
N LEU A 19 6.78 -18.11 -4.26
CA LEU A 19 6.51 -16.68 -4.35
C LEU A 19 7.07 -16.07 -3.06
N SER A 20 8.29 -15.55 -3.12
CA SER A 20 8.79 -14.65 -2.09
C SER A 20 7.86 -13.43 -2.05
N PRO A 21 7.30 -13.07 -0.89
CA PRO A 21 6.68 -11.76 -0.73
C PRO A 21 7.81 -10.74 -0.66
N THR A 22 8.32 -10.31 -1.81
CA THR A 22 9.12 -9.09 -1.88
C THR A 22 8.17 -7.95 -2.21
N GLY A 23 7.28 -7.67 -1.26
CA GLY A 23 6.63 -6.39 -1.13
C GLY A 23 7.19 -5.78 0.13
N THR A 24 8.29 -5.04 0.02
CA THR A 24 8.65 -4.11 1.09
C THR A 24 7.49 -3.12 1.17
N PRO A 25 6.85 -2.91 2.33
CA PRO A 25 5.93 -1.80 2.46
C PRO A 25 6.71 -0.52 2.15
N LEU A 26 6.20 0.29 1.23
CA LEU A 26 6.75 1.62 0.99
C LEU A 26 6.51 2.43 2.27
N THR A 27 7.55 2.60 3.08
CA THR A 27 7.54 3.61 4.15
C THR A 27 7.78 4.96 3.51
N LEU A 28 7.16 6.00 4.06
CA LEU A 28 7.20 7.38 3.55
C LEU A 28 8.61 8.01 3.59
N GLU A 29 9.62 7.28 4.09
CA GLU A 29 10.99 7.75 4.29
C GLU A 29 11.95 7.51 3.10
N ASP A 30 11.55 6.77 2.05
CA ASP A 30 12.45 6.45 0.91
C ASP A 30 12.59 7.59 -0.13
N ILE A 31 11.82 8.68 -0.02
CA ILE A 31 11.81 9.79 -0.99
C ILE A 31 12.97 10.79 -0.85
N SER A 32 14.04 10.49 -0.11
CA SER A 32 15.18 11.41 0.04
C SER A 32 16.53 10.71 0.25
N ALA A 33 17.08 10.13 -0.81
CA ALA A 33 18.53 9.86 -0.88
C ALA A 33 19.10 10.12 -2.28
N PRO A 34 20.00 11.11 -2.47
CA PRO A 34 20.86 11.17 -3.64
C PRO A 34 22.05 10.22 -3.42
N GLY A 35 21.90 8.96 -3.83
CA GLY A 35 22.94 7.92 -3.71
C GLY A 35 23.15 7.17 -5.01
N GLY A 36 24.38 7.19 -5.54
CA GLY A 36 24.71 6.85 -6.92
C GLY A 36 24.59 5.38 -7.32
N CYS A 37 24.31 5.18 -8.61
CA CYS A 37 24.25 3.87 -9.26
C CYS A 37 25.65 3.30 -9.49
N GLY A 38 25.93 2.15 -8.85
CA GLY A 38 27.07 1.29 -9.14
C GLY A 38 26.75 0.32 -10.29
N ASP A 39 27.69 0.25 -11.22
CA ASP A 39 27.71 -0.52 -12.47
C ASP A 39 27.27 -1.99 -12.32
N GLY A 40 26.33 -2.44 -13.17
CA GLY A 40 26.16 -3.86 -13.50
C GLY A 40 24.97 -4.61 -12.86
N CYS A 41 23.74 -4.17 -13.11
CA CYS A 41 22.60 -5.09 -13.16
C CYS A 41 21.64 -4.64 -14.27
N GLY A 42 21.45 -5.48 -15.27
CA GLY A 42 20.41 -5.29 -16.28
C GLY A 42 19.04 -5.54 -15.66
N CYS A 43 18.55 -4.60 -14.85
CA CYS A 43 17.15 -4.55 -14.51
C CYS A 43 16.42 -4.00 -15.73
N ALA A 44 15.82 -4.90 -16.53
CA ALA A 44 14.67 -4.54 -17.35
C ALA A 44 13.47 -4.32 -16.42
N GLY A 45 13.58 -3.36 -15.50
CA GLY A 45 12.46 -2.82 -14.76
C GLY A 45 12.08 -1.53 -15.47
N GLY A 46 11.02 -1.57 -16.28
CA GLY A 46 10.31 -0.34 -16.61
C GLY A 46 10.01 0.37 -15.29
N GLY A 47 10.45 1.62 -15.19
CA GLY A 47 10.43 2.33 -13.93
C GLY A 47 8.97 2.53 -13.52
N ILE A 48 8.55 1.89 -12.44
CA ILE A 48 7.36 2.31 -11.69
C ILE A 48 7.71 3.62 -10.98
N ASP A 49 7.91 4.67 -11.78
CA ASP A 49 8.25 6.00 -11.33
C ASP A 49 6.99 6.86 -11.41
N ILE A 50 6.55 7.36 -10.26
CA ILE A 50 5.48 8.32 -10.13
C ILE A 50 5.95 9.41 -9.18
N ASP A 51 5.66 10.66 -9.53
CA ASP A 51 5.91 11.81 -8.68
C ASP A 51 5.11 11.66 -7.36
N ALA A 52 5.79 11.82 -6.22
CA ALA A 52 5.20 11.58 -4.91
C ALA A 52 4.05 12.56 -4.62
N ASP A 53 4.19 13.83 -5.03
CA ASP A 53 3.14 14.84 -4.86
C ASP A 53 1.92 14.52 -5.73
N LEU A 54 2.13 13.97 -6.94
CA LEU A 54 1.05 13.51 -7.81
C LEU A 54 0.32 12.30 -7.22
N LEU A 55 1.06 11.33 -6.66
CA LEU A 55 0.46 10.17 -6.01
C LEU A 55 -0.35 10.58 -4.78
N ASP A 56 0.23 11.43 -3.93
CA ASP A 56 -0.43 11.96 -2.73
C ASP A 56 -1.73 12.69 -3.07
N ALA A 57 -1.68 13.60 -4.05
CA ALA A 57 -2.85 14.34 -4.51
C ALA A 57 -3.94 13.41 -5.06
N PHE A 58 -3.56 12.37 -5.82
CA PHE A 58 -4.51 11.41 -6.35
C PHE A 58 -5.16 10.57 -5.26
N VAL A 59 -4.37 10.00 -4.34
CA VAL A 59 -4.87 9.16 -3.24
C VAL A 59 -5.78 9.98 -2.32
N THR A 60 -5.37 11.20 -1.99
CA THR A 60 -6.19 12.15 -1.21
C THR A 60 -7.55 12.35 -1.84
N GLU A 61 -7.60 12.63 -3.15
CA GLU A 61 -8.87 12.86 -3.84
C GLU A 61 -9.76 11.60 -3.89
N GLN A 62 -9.18 10.40 -4.06
CA GLN A 62 -9.93 9.15 -3.99
C GLN A 62 -10.52 8.89 -2.60
N VAL A 63 -9.75 9.15 -1.53
CA VAL A 63 -10.23 9.04 -0.14
C VAL A 63 -11.40 9.98 0.08
N LEU A 64 -11.29 11.24 -0.36
CA LEU A 64 -12.36 12.23 -0.24
C LEU A 64 -13.62 11.84 -0.98
N LEU A 65 -13.50 11.42 -2.25
CA LEU A 65 -14.64 10.95 -3.04
C LEU A 65 -15.39 9.80 -2.36
N ARG A 66 -14.64 8.89 -1.71
CA ARG A 66 -15.21 7.75 -1.02
C ARG A 66 -15.87 8.14 0.30
N LEU A 67 -15.24 8.99 1.11
CA LEU A 67 -15.85 9.53 2.33
C LEU A 67 -17.16 10.27 2.05
N GLU A 68 -17.23 11.04 0.96
CA GLU A 68 -18.45 11.74 0.53
C GLU A 68 -19.55 10.79 0.04
N SER A 69 -19.16 9.73 -0.70
CA SER A 69 -20.11 8.77 -1.29
C SER A 69 -20.63 7.75 -0.26
N GLU A 70 -19.80 7.42 0.73
CA GLU A 70 -20.03 6.39 1.74
C GLU A 70 -19.75 6.96 3.14
N PRO A 71 -20.69 7.68 3.77
CA PRO A 71 -20.44 8.39 5.04
C PRO A 71 -20.14 7.46 6.23
N ALA A 72 -20.46 6.17 6.12
CA ALA A 72 -20.15 5.16 7.13
C ALA A 72 -18.76 4.51 6.92
N PHE A 73 -18.07 4.82 5.80
CA PHE A 73 -16.83 4.18 5.41
C PHE A 73 -15.74 4.30 6.48
N LEU A 74 -15.48 5.51 7.00
CA LEU A 74 -14.47 5.71 8.05
C LEU A 74 -14.75 4.86 9.30
N ALA A 75 -15.99 4.90 9.81
CA ALA A 75 -16.38 4.15 10.99
C ALA A 75 -16.25 2.64 10.79
N HIS A 76 -16.62 2.13 9.60
CA HIS A 76 -16.43 0.73 9.26
C HIS A 76 -14.95 0.36 9.14
N SER A 77 -14.12 1.23 8.57
CA SER A 77 -12.67 0.98 8.44
C SER A 77 -11.95 0.96 9.78
N ILE A 78 -12.30 1.85 10.71
CA ILE A 78 -11.83 1.80 12.11
C ILE A 78 -12.29 0.51 12.79
N ALA A 79 -13.57 0.14 12.63
CA ALA A 79 -14.08 -1.09 13.22
C ALA A 79 -13.39 -2.35 12.64
N ALA A 80 -13.12 -2.37 11.34
CA ALA A 80 -12.41 -3.45 10.67
C ALA A 80 -10.96 -3.55 11.16
N LEU A 81 -10.30 -2.40 11.35
CA LEU A 81 -8.96 -2.34 11.95
C LEU A 81 -8.93 -2.93 13.36
N VAL A 82 -9.85 -2.51 14.23
CA VAL A 82 -9.93 -2.99 15.61
C VAL A 82 -10.29 -4.49 15.68
N ALA A 83 -11.03 -4.99 14.70
CA ALA A 83 -11.41 -6.40 14.61
C ALA A 83 -10.37 -7.28 13.89
N ALA A 84 -9.32 -6.70 13.31
CA ALA A 84 -8.28 -7.45 12.63
C ALA A 84 -7.50 -8.30 13.64
N ASP A 85 -7.37 -9.60 13.35
CA ASP A 85 -6.61 -10.53 14.20
C ASP A 85 -5.10 -10.35 14.00
N GLU A 86 -4.71 -9.93 12.79
CA GLU A 86 -3.34 -9.64 12.39
C GLU A 86 -3.27 -8.21 11.86
N ILE A 87 -2.78 -7.30 12.68
CA ILE A 87 -2.25 -6.00 12.25
C ILE A 87 -0.73 -6.06 12.34
N ASP A 88 -0.06 -5.50 11.35
CA ASP A 88 1.38 -5.28 11.39
C ASP A 88 1.77 -4.44 12.63
N ALA A 89 2.80 -4.87 13.36
CA ALA A 89 3.14 -4.26 14.64
C ALA A 89 3.66 -2.83 14.52
N GLU A 90 4.35 -2.51 13.42
CA GLU A 90 4.84 -1.16 13.13
C GLU A 90 3.65 -0.24 12.80
N LEU A 91 2.72 -0.71 11.97
CA LEU A 91 1.47 0.00 11.71
C LEU A 91 0.65 0.23 12.98
N ALA A 92 0.55 -0.76 13.87
CA ALA A 92 -0.18 -0.63 15.13
C ALA A 92 0.46 0.41 16.06
N GLU A 93 1.80 0.42 16.18
CA GLU A 93 2.54 1.41 16.97
C GLU A 93 2.36 2.82 16.41
N GLU A 94 2.44 2.98 15.09
CA GLU A 94 2.23 4.28 14.43
C GLU A 94 0.80 4.82 14.67
N ILE A 95 -0.21 3.95 14.56
CA ILE A 95 -1.60 4.33 14.85
C ILE A 95 -1.76 4.71 16.32
N GLU A 96 -1.18 3.95 17.26
CA GLU A 96 -1.25 4.26 18.69
C GLU A 96 -0.58 5.61 19.01
N GLU A 97 0.57 5.91 18.39
CA GLU A 97 1.25 7.19 18.55
C GLU A 97 0.39 8.36 18.08
N LEU A 98 -0.23 8.24 16.89
CA LEU A 98 -1.10 9.26 16.32
C LEU A 98 -2.41 9.42 17.10
N GLU A 99 -3.02 8.33 17.57
CA GLU A 99 -4.25 8.33 18.38
C GLU A 99 -4.05 8.96 19.78
N SER A 100 -2.80 9.05 20.24
CA SER A 100 -2.45 9.69 21.52
C SER A 100 -2.82 11.18 21.56
N ASP A 101 -2.89 11.85 20.40
CA ASP A 101 -3.39 13.21 20.29
C ASP A 101 -4.91 13.25 20.00
N PRO A 102 -5.74 13.65 20.97
CA PRO A 102 -7.19 13.72 20.76
C PRO A 102 -7.61 14.81 19.76
N VAL A 103 -6.77 15.80 19.47
CA VAL A 103 -7.06 16.83 18.46
C VAL A 103 -6.99 16.21 17.07
N LEU A 104 -5.93 15.44 16.78
CA LEU A 104 -5.79 14.72 15.50
C LEU A 104 -6.97 13.77 15.28
N LEU A 105 -7.36 13.01 16.31
CA LEU A 105 -8.50 12.10 16.21
C LEU A 105 -9.81 12.83 15.88
N LEU A 106 -10.06 13.99 16.51
CA LEU A 106 -11.25 14.79 16.23
C LEU A 106 -11.25 15.36 14.80
N ASP A 107 -10.10 15.82 14.32
CA ASP A 107 -9.95 16.30 12.94
C ASP A 107 -10.22 15.19 11.92
N VAL A 108 -9.69 13.98 12.15
CA VAL A 108 -9.96 12.79 11.32
C VAL A 108 -11.45 12.45 11.29
N LEU A 109 -12.12 12.42 12.44
CA LEU A 109 -13.55 12.12 12.52
C LEU A 109 -14.42 13.21 11.87
N GLY A 110 -13.91 14.44 11.76
CA GLY A 110 -14.53 15.57 11.08
C GLY A 110 -14.05 15.79 9.65
N ALA A 111 -13.27 14.87 9.08
CA ALA A 111 -12.65 15.05 7.78
C ALA A 111 -13.70 15.19 6.66
N THR A 112 -13.54 16.24 5.86
CA THR A 112 -14.36 16.56 4.69
C THR A 112 -13.46 17.12 3.60
N ARG A 113 -13.96 17.22 2.37
CA ARG A 113 -13.20 17.86 1.29
C ARG A 113 -12.80 19.30 1.62
N GLN A 114 -13.59 20.01 2.44
CA GLN A 114 -13.30 21.39 2.81
C GLN A 114 -12.24 21.49 3.92
N THR A 115 -12.21 20.54 4.85
CA THR A 115 -11.33 20.59 6.02
C THR A 115 -9.98 19.93 5.78
N LEU A 116 -9.91 18.91 4.92
CA LEU A 116 -8.68 18.14 4.68
C LEU A 116 -7.46 18.98 4.27
N PRO A 117 -7.57 20.01 3.40
CA PRO A 117 -6.43 20.89 3.08
C PRO A 117 -5.91 21.74 4.25
N GLU A 118 -6.71 21.89 5.30
CA GLU A 118 -6.37 22.65 6.51
C GLU A 118 -5.97 21.75 7.68
N MET A 119 -6.12 20.42 7.56
CA MET A 119 -5.72 19.45 8.57
C MET A 119 -4.20 19.38 8.67
N GLU A 120 -3.72 19.06 9.88
CA GLU A 120 -2.31 18.75 10.08
C GLU A 120 -1.94 17.46 9.34
N SER A 121 -0.69 17.37 8.88
CA SER A 121 -0.19 16.21 8.14
C SER A 121 -0.43 14.90 8.89
N ASP A 122 -0.22 14.88 10.20
CA ASP A 122 -0.40 13.70 11.05
C ASP A 122 -1.87 13.24 11.09
N ALA A 123 -2.83 14.18 11.02
CA ALA A 123 -4.25 13.82 10.92
C ALA A 123 -4.56 13.20 9.54
N VAL A 124 -3.96 13.71 8.46
CA VAL A 124 -4.10 13.10 7.12
C VAL A 124 -3.49 11.69 7.09
N VAL A 125 -2.31 11.51 7.69
CA VAL A 125 -1.67 10.19 7.84
C VAL A 125 -2.58 9.24 8.61
N LEU A 126 -3.08 9.65 9.78
CA LEU A 126 -3.99 8.82 10.58
C LEU A 126 -5.26 8.45 9.81
N LEU A 127 -5.85 9.39 9.07
CA LEU A 127 -6.99 9.11 8.20
C LEU A 127 -6.65 8.02 7.17
N PHE A 128 -5.51 8.13 6.49
CA PHE A 128 -5.07 7.12 5.51
C PHE A 128 -4.81 5.78 6.17
N ARG A 129 -4.16 5.75 7.34
CA ARG A 129 -3.92 4.51 8.11
C ARG A 129 -5.20 3.83 8.54
N TYR A 130 -6.31 4.55 8.74
CA TYR A 130 -7.60 3.91 8.99
C TYR A 130 -8.23 3.31 7.75
N VAL A 131 -8.21 4.02 6.62
CA VAL A 131 -9.09 3.71 5.48
C VAL A 131 -8.42 2.93 4.35
N ILE A 132 -7.10 3.02 4.24
CA ILE A 132 -6.30 2.34 3.21
C ILE A 132 -5.63 1.13 3.85
N ASP A 133 -5.72 -0.01 3.17
CA ASP A 133 -4.92 -1.18 3.51
C ASP A 133 -3.51 -1.04 2.91
N HIS A 134 -3.46 -0.90 1.58
CA HIS A 134 -2.22 -0.59 0.86
C HIS A 134 -2.50 0.10 -0.48
N VAL A 135 -1.46 0.69 -1.07
CA VAL A 135 -1.50 1.26 -2.42
C VAL A 135 -0.50 0.53 -3.29
N ALA A 136 -0.97 -0.06 -4.39
CA ALA A 136 -0.14 -0.72 -5.38
C ALA A 136 0.01 0.14 -6.64
N LEU A 137 1.19 0.07 -7.27
CA LEU A 137 1.50 0.79 -8.50
C LEU A 137 1.62 -0.18 -9.67
N GLY A 138 0.80 0.06 -10.70
CA GLY A 138 0.85 -0.60 -12.00
C GLY A 138 1.87 0.03 -12.96
N PRO A 139 2.01 -0.53 -14.18
CA PRO A 139 3.01 -0.13 -15.15
C PRO A 139 2.87 1.33 -15.62
N GLU A 140 4.00 1.99 -15.86
CA GLU A 140 4.08 3.43 -16.22
C GLU A 140 3.30 3.84 -17.47
N GLU A 141 3.06 2.88 -18.37
CA GLU A 141 2.37 3.06 -19.65
C GLU A 141 0.86 3.33 -19.50
N LEU A 142 0.30 2.98 -18.34
CA LEU A 142 -1.12 3.17 -18.04
C LEU A 142 -1.41 4.61 -17.59
N PRO A 143 -2.64 5.11 -17.77
CA PRO A 143 -3.05 6.35 -17.14
C PRO A 143 -3.04 6.22 -15.61
N LEU A 144 -2.91 7.35 -14.90
CA LEU A 144 -2.77 7.39 -13.43
C LEU A 144 -3.87 6.61 -12.70
N GLU A 145 -5.11 6.72 -13.17
CA GLU A 145 -6.28 6.01 -12.63
C GLU A 145 -6.22 4.48 -12.73
N ASP A 146 -5.52 3.96 -13.74
CA ASP A 146 -5.30 2.52 -13.91
C ASP A 146 -3.99 2.06 -13.27
N ARG A 147 -3.06 3.00 -13.02
CA ARG A 147 -1.78 2.76 -12.35
C ARG A 147 -1.93 2.66 -10.85
N VAL A 148 -2.68 3.55 -10.22
CA VAL A 148 -2.77 3.63 -8.76
C VAL A 148 -3.95 2.78 -8.31
N GLN A 149 -3.64 1.64 -7.68
CA GLN A 149 -4.62 0.73 -7.12
C GLN A 149 -4.65 0.89 -5.61
N ILE A 150 -5.73 1.50 -5.10
CA ILE A 150 -5.95 1.65 -3.65
C ILE A 150 -6.73 0.42 -3.18
N GLU A 151 -6.08 -0.41 -2.37
CA GLU A 151 -6.77 -1.44 -1.61
C GLU A 151 -7.35 -0.80 -0.35
N TRP A 152 -8.67 -0.84 -0.25
CA TRP A 152 -9.40 -0.24 0.85
C TRP A 152 -9.50 -1.22 2.00
N ARG A 153 -9.36 -0.72 3.23
CA ARG A 153 -9.53 -1.56 4.42
C ARG A 153 -10.90 -2.23 4.49
N VAL A 154 -11.93 -1.54 4.02
CA VAL A 154 -13.27 -2.09 3.85
C VAL A 154 -13.63 -2.02 2.37
N PRO A 155 -14.02 -3.15 1.73
CA PRO A 155 -14.38 -3.16 0.32
C PRO A 155 -15.61 -2.28 0.06
N PRO A 156 -15.74 -1.74 -1.17
CA PRO A 156 -16.90 -0.91 -1.51
C PRO A 156 -18.18 -1.72 -1.40
N ILE A 157 -19.26 -1.08 -0.97
CA ILE A 157 -20.56 -1.75 -0.94
C ILE A 157 -21.02 -1.97 -2.38
N GLU A 158 -21.05 -3.23 -2.82
CA GLU A 158 -21.66 -3.61 -4.10
C GLU A 158 -23.15 -3.23 -4.05
N ARG A 159 -23.55 -2.27 -4.89
CA ARG A 159 -24.92 -1.75 -4.99
C ARG A 159 -25.75 -2.58 -5.95
#